data_AF-A0A935IEY1-F1
#
_entry.id   AF-A0A935IEY1-F1
#
_cell.length_a   1.000
_cell.length_b   1.000
_cell.length_c   1.000
_cell.angle_alpha   90.00
_cell.angle_beta   90.00
_cell.angle_gamma   90.00
#
_symmetry.space_group_name_H-M   'P 1'
#
loop_
_entity.id
_entity.type
_entity.pdbx_description
1 polymer ?
#
loop_
_entity_poly.entity_id
_entity_poly.type
_entity_poly.pdbx_seq_one_letter_code
_entity_poly.pdbx_strand_id
1 'polypeptide(L)'
;MPRLKLRQDIVRTVPYRGPGGKAQCVYWDESLESFGLRVHPSGRRVYVCAYRINRRKRLATLGRADALTLDQARKKAMTYLAKAANQEDPQNKVDAHRELEGDRRTL
;
A
#
# COMPACT_ATOMS: atom_id res chain seq x y z
N MET A 1 -3.31 1.82 16.27
CA MET A 1 -2.78 1.32 14.97
C MET A 1 -1.29 1.07 15.15
N PRO A 2 -0.75 -0.10 14.77
CA PRO A 2 0.67 -0.38 14.96
C PRO A 2 1.52 0.48 14.03
N ARG A 3 2.43 1.27 14.61
CA ARG A 3 3.49 1.98 13.88
C ARG A 3 4.71 1.08 13.86
N LEU A 4 5.29 0.87 12.68
CA LEU A 4 6.46 0.02 12.52
C LEU A 4 7.37 0.67 11.51
N LYS A 5 8.67 0.77 11.82
CA LYS A 5 9.65 1.21 10.84
C LYS A 5 9.78 0.13 9.77
N LEU A 6 9.17 0.36 8.61
CA LEU A 6 9.18 -0.60 7.52
C LEU A 6 10.57 -0.63 6.89
N ARG A 7 11.24 -1.77 7.06
CA ARG A 7 12.50 -2.11 6.39
C ARG A 7 12.24 -3.28 5.43
N GLN A 8 13.08 -3.43 4.41
CA GLN A 8 12.92 -4.50 3.41
C GLN A 8 12.90 -5.90 4.05
N ASP A 9 13.72 -6.13 5.08
CA ASP A 9 13.75 -7.37 5.84
C ASP A 9 12.43 -7.57 6.63
N ILE A 10 11.96 -6.53 7.31
CA ILE A 10 10.73 -6.53 8.10
C ILE A 10 9.52 -6.80 7.23
N VAL A 11 9.42 -6.19 6.04
CA VAL A 11 8.29 -6.40 5.11
C VAL A 11 8.10 -7.89 4.79
N ARG A 12 9.16 -8.69 4.78
CA ARG A 12 9.08 -10.12 4.51
C ARG A 12 8.71 -10.96 5.74
N THR A 13 8.97 -10.45 6.94
CA THR A 13 8.78 -11.18 8.20
C THR A 13 7.62 -10.67 9.04
N VAL A 14 6.99 -9.53 8.70
CA VAL A 14 5.87 -8.97 9.46
C VAL A 14 4.76 -10.04 9.59
N PRO A 15 4.43 -10.43 10.84
CA PRO A 15 3.31 -11.35 11.06
C PRO A 15 2.01 -10.60 10.84
N TYR A 16 1.05 -11.24 10.18
CA TYR A 16 -0.30 -10.71 10.06
C TYR A 16 -0.95 -10.61 11.46
N ARG A 17 -1.34 -9.39 11.88
CA ARG A 17 -2.12 -9.13 13.11
C ARG A 17 -3.52 -8.59 12.84
N GLY A 18 -4.16 -9.02 11.75
CA GLY A 18 -5.54 -8.61 11.48
C GLY A 18 -6.54 -9.30 12.43
N PRO A 19 -7.60 -8.59 12.89
CA PRO A 19 -8.57 -9.17 13.81
C PRO A 19 -9.27 -10.37 13.16
N GLY A 20 -9.24 -11.51 13.86
CA GLY A 20 -10.01 -12.72 13.51
C GLY A 20 -9.63 -13.43 12.21
N GLY A 21 -8.44 -13.18 11.63
CA GLY A 21 -8.02 -13.90 10.41
C GLY A 21 -8.78 -13.52 9.13
N LYS A 22 -9.72 -12.58 9.21
CA LYS A 22 -10.62 -12.20 8.08
C LYS A 22 -10.36 -10.78 7.56
N ALA A 23 -9.70 -9.93 8.34
CA ALA A 23 -9.54 -8.50 8.02
C ALA A 23 -8.11 -8.13 7.63
N GLN A 24 -7.94 -7.42 6.52
CA GLN A 24 -6.65 -6.87 6.10
C GLN A 24 -6.01 -5.98 7.18
N CYS A 25 -4.73 -6.20 7.47
CA CYS A 25 -3.94 -5.41 8.41
C CYS A 25 -3.07 -4.42 7.64
N VAL A 26 -2.98 -3.16 8.08
CA VAL A 26 -2.10 -2.16 7.47
C VAL A 26 -1.08 -1.68 8.50
N TYR A 27 0.19 -1.89 8.18
CA TYR A 27 1.33 -1.38 8.93
C TYR A 27 1.79 -0.10 8.29
N TRP A 28 1.72 1.00 9.04
CA TRP A 28 2.21 2.29 8.57
C TRP A 28 3.69 2.43 8.88
N ASP A 29 4.44 2.94 7.91
CA ASP A 29 5.84 3.26 8.11
C ASP A 29 5.97 4.42 9.11
N GLU A 30 6.96 4.33 9.98
CA GLU A 30 7.30 5.44 10.87
C GLU A 30 8.04 6.56 10.14
N SER A 31 8.83 6.22 9.11
CA SER A 31 9.58 7.22 8.33
C SER A 31 8.71 7.97 7.32
N LEU A 32 7.59 7.39 6.89
CA LEU A 32 6.66 7.98 5.93
C LEU A 32 5.21 7.73 6.38
N GLU A 33 4.55 8.74 6.96
CA GLU A 33 3.16 8.62 7.44
C GLU A 33 2.17 8.21 6.35
N SER A 34 2.50 8.59 5.12
CA SER A 34 1.71 8.35 3.92
C SER A 34 2.03 7.00 3.28
N PHE A 35 2.94 6.19 3.82
CA PHE A 35 3.35 4.90 3.26
C PHE A 35 3.10 3.77 4.24
N GLY A 36 2.62 2.64 3.73
CA GLY A 36 2.36 1.47 4.55
C GLY A 36 2.40 0.16 3.77
N LEU A 37 2.40 -0.93 4.52
CA LEU A 37 2.30 -2.29 4.04
C LEU A 37 0.98 -2.89 4.49
N ARG A 38 0.13 -3.24 3.52
CA ARG A 38 -1.07 -4.04 3.73
C ARG A 38 -0.71 -5.52 3.70
N VAL A 39 -1.03 -6.23 4.76
CA VAL A 39 -0.84 -7.67 4.91
C VAL A 39 -2.20 -8.34 4.99
N HIS A 40 -2.43 -9.31 4.12
CA HIS A 40 -3.63 -10.14 4.09
C HIS A 40 -3.42 -11.42 4.91
N PRO A 41 -4.50 -12.03 5.42
CA PRO A 41 -4.43 -13.30 6.14
C PRO A 41 -3.82 -14.43 5.29
N SER A 42 -4.01 -14.38 3.96
CA SER A 42 -3.41 -15.32 3.00
C SER A 42 -1.89 -15.15 2.82
N GLY A 43 -1.23 -14.26 3.56
CA GLY A 43 0.20 -13.97 3.44
C GLY A 43 0.57 -12.99 2.33
N ARG A 44 -0.42 -12.54 1.53
CA ARG A 44 -0.23 -11.55 0.45
C ARG A 44 0.09 -10.18 1.04
N ARG A 45 1.15 -9.56 0.53
CA ARG A 45 1.70 -8.30 1.02
C ARG A 45 1.71 -7.26 -0.08
N VAL A 46 1.18 -6.08 0.22
CA VAL A 46 0.95 -5.04 -0.78
C VAL A 46 1.32 -3.69 -0.19
N TYR A 47 2.15 -2.93 -0.89
CA TYR A 47 2.46 -1.56 -0.52
C TYR A 47 1.31 -0.63 -0.85
N VAL A 48 1.02 0.25 0.09
CA VAL A 48 -0.06 1.22 0.01
C VAL A 48 0.45 2.60 0.38
N CYS A 49 -0.17 3.62 -0.18
CA CYS A 49 0.11 5.01 0.13
C CYS A 49 -1.18 5.77 0.45
N ALA A 50 -1.24 6.40 1.61
CA ALA A 50 -2.28 7.37 1.93
C ALA A 50 -1.93 8.74 1.36
N TYR A 51 -2.86 9.33 0.64
CA TYR A 51 -2.74 10.68 0.10
C TYR A 51 -4.05 11.44 0.28
N ARG A 52 -3.99 12.77 0.15
CA ARG A 52 -5.17 13.64 0.17
C ARG A 52 -5.36 14.24 -1.22
N ILE A 53 -6.56 14.10 -1.76
CA ILE A 53 -6.96 14.73 -3.03
C ILE A 53 -8.40 15.25 -2.87
N ASN A 54 -8.68 16.47 -3.32
CA ASN A 54 -10.02 17.09 -3.23
C ASN A 54 -10.64 17.00 -1.83
N ARG A 55 -9.87 17.36 -0.78
CA ARG A 55 -10.22 17.26 0.65
C ARG A 55 -10.59 15.85 1.16
N ARG A 56 -10.46 14.81 0.34
CA ARG A 56 -10.71 13.40 0.73
C ARG A 56 -9.39 12.69 0.97
N LYS A 57 -9.30 11.95 2.08
CA LYS A 57 -8.22 11.00 2.31
C LYS A 57 -8.49 9.76 1.47
N ARG A 58 -7.55 9.39 0.61
CA ARG A 58 -7.58 8.16 -0.18
C ARG A 58 -6.34 7.34 0.07
N LEU A 59 -6.44 6.05 -0.23
CA LEU A 59 -5.37 5.10 -0.04
C LEU A 59 -5.12 4.40 -1.38
N ALA A 60 -4.03 4.79 -2.03
CA ALA A 60 -3.53 4.21 -3.27
C ALA A 60 -2.82 2.89 -2.96
N THR A 61 -2.95 1.94 -3.87
CA THR A 61 -2.15 0.72 -3.85
C THR A 61 -1.00 0.89 -4.83
N LEU A 62 0.24 0.74 -4.35
CA LEU A 62 1.45 0.96 -5.14
C LEU A 62 1.92 -0.33 -5.86
N GLY A 63 1.62 -1.47 -5.24
CA GLY A 63 1.84 -2.80 -5.81
C GLY A 63 2.27 -3.84 -4.77
N ARG A 64 2.44 -5.09 -5.19
CA ARG A 64 2.75 -6.23 -4.32
C ARG A 64 4.21 -6.16 -3.83
N ALA A 65 4.44 -6.51 -2.57
CA ALA A 65 5.80 -6.57 -1.99
C ALA A 65 6.65 -7.73 -2.55
N ASP A 66 6.04 -8.61 -3.33
CA ASP A 66 6.71 -9.69 -4.05
C ASP A 66 7.36 -9.18 -5.35
N ALA A 67 6.68 -8.27 -6.06
CA ALA A 67 7.13 -7.70 -7.32
C ALA A 67 7.89 -6.38 -7.16
N LEU A 68 7.73 -5.68 -6.03
CA LEU A 68 8.34 -4.39 -5.76
C LEU A 68 9.22 -4.47 -4.51
N THR A 69 10.38 -3.83 -4.58
CA THR A 69 11.21 -3.59 -3.39
C THR A 69 10.70 -2.38 -2.61
N LEU A 70 11.14 -2.24 -1.35
CA LEU A 70 10.78 -1.10 -0.51
C LEU A 70 11.21 0.23 -1.16
N ASP A 71 12.41 0.28 -1.74
CA ASP A 71 12.92 1.46 -2.46
C ASP A 71 12.03 1.83 -3.65
N GLN A 72 11.69 0.85 -4.49
CA GLN A 72 10.81 1.06 -5.64
C GLN A 72 9.42 1.51 -5.19
N ALA A 73 8.88 0.92 -4.12
CA ALA A 73 7.61 1.31 -3.54
C ALA A 73 7.65 2.74 -2.99
N ARG A 74 8.75 3.15 -2.35
CA ARG A 74 8.95 4.55 -1.89
C ARG A 74 9.01 5.53 -3.04
N LYS A 75 9.78 5.24 -4.09
CA LYS A 75 9.83 6.09 -5.30
C LYS A 75 8.45 6.22 -5.93
N LYS A 76 7.72 5.11 -6.09
CA LYS A 76 6.32 5.13 -6.56
C LYS A 76 5.43 5.97 -5.64
N ALA A 77 5.54 5.81 -4.32
CA ALA A 77 4.76 6.60 -3.35
C ALA A 77 4.99 8.10 -3.54
N MET A 78 6.25 8.53 -3.66
CA MET A 78 6.60 9.93 -3.91
C MET A 78 6.01 10.44 -5.22
N THR A 79 6.13 9.66 -6.31
CA THR A 79 5.51 10.02 -7.59
C THR A 79 3.99 10.16 -7.49
N TYR A 80 3.33 9.28 -6.73
CA TYR A 80 1.88 9.37 -6.50
C TYR A 80 1.50 10.59 -5.68
N LEU A 81 2.26 10.90 -4.63
CA LEU A 81 2.05 12.10 -3.81
C LEU A 81 2.24 13.38 -4.62
N ALA A 82 3.27 13.43 -5.48
CA ALA A 82 3.50 14.55 -6.38
C ALA A 82 2.34 14.74 -7.39
N LYS A 83 1.84 13.64 -7.97
CA LYS A 83 0.66 13.69 -8.86
C LYS A 83 -0.61 14.13 -8.13
N ALA A 84 -0.85 13.58 -6.95
CA ALA A 84 -1.97 13.97 -6.11
C ALA A 84 -1.92 15.45 -5.70
N ALA A 85 -0.72 15.99 -5.46
CA ALA A 85 -0.51 17.41 -5.20
C ALA A 85 -0.88 18.28 -6.41
N ASN A 86 -0.60 17.80 -7.62
CA ASN A 86 -1.04 18.44 -8.88
C ASN A 86 -2.53 18.21 -9.21
N GLN A 87 -3.33 17.66 -8.28
CA GLN A 87 -4.72 17.24 -8.50
C GLN A 87 -4.94 16.26 -9.66
N GLU A 88 -3.86 15.70 -10.21
CA GLU A 88 -3.93 14.66 -11.23
C GLU A 88 -4.13 13.33 -10.50
N ASP A 89 -5.30 12.73 -10.65
CA ASP A 89 -5.60 11.48 -9.97
C ASP A 89 -4.75 10.34 -10.59
N PRO A 90 -3.71 9.85 -9.89
CA PRO A 90 -2.78 8.88 -10.45
C PRO A 90 -3.41 7.48 -10.55
N GLN A 91 -4.62 7.29 -10.00
CA GLN A 91 -5.32 6.02 -9.99
C GLN A 91 -5.72 5.61 -11.41
N ASN A 92 -5.89 6.55 -12.35
CA ASN A 92 -6.32 6.25 -13.72
C ASN A 92 -5.23 5.62 -14.62
N LYS A 93 -3.93 5.74 -14.30
CA LYS A 93 -2.84 5.15 -15.12
C LYS A 93 -2.23 3.87 -14.54
N VAL A 94 -2.48 3.60 -13.26
CA VAL A 94 -1.91 2.43 -12.56
C VAL A 94 -2.91 1.27 -12.42
N ASP A 95 -4.19 1.56 -12.65
CA ASP A 95 -5.25 0.55 -12.77
C ASP A 95 -5.03 -0.40 -13.96
N ALA A 96 -4.25 0.01 -14.97
CA ALA A 96 -3.85 -0.84 -16.09
C ALA A 96 -3.03 -2.08 -15.68
N HIS A 97 -2.44 -2.10 -14.48
CA HIS A 97 -1.84 -3.32 -13.90
C HIS A 97 -2.72 -3.96 -12.80
N ARG A 98 -3.78 -3.25 -12.37
CA ARG A 98 -4.75 -3.73 -11.38
C ARG A 98 -5.74 -4.73 -11.98
N GLU A 99 -5.98 -4.66 -13.28
CA GLU A 99 -6.85 -5.60 -13.99
C GLU A 99 -6.33 -7.05 -13.97
N LEU A 100 -5.01 -7.26 -13.89
CA LEU A 100 -4.46 -8.63 -13.89
C LEU A 100 -4.72 -9.40 -12.58
N GLU A 101 -5.09 -8.71 -11.49
CA GLU A 101 -5.03 -9.28 -10.13
C GLU A 101 -6.17 -8.79 -9.22
N GLY A 102 -7.25 -8.26 -9.80
CA GLY A 102 -8.45 -7.79 -9.10
C GLY A 102 -9.56 -8.83 -8.98
N ASP A 103 -9.44 -9.98 -9.65
CA ASP A 103 -10.44 -11.06 -9.57
C ASP A 103 -10.08 -12.05 -8.45
N ARG A 104 -10.52 -11.72 -7.25
CA ARG A 104 -11.07 -12.65 -6.24
C ARG A 104 -11.60 -11.80 -5.10
N ARG A 105 -12.64 -11.08 -5.51
CA ARG A 105 -13.64 -10.34 -4.77
C ARG A 105 -14.04 -11.10 -3.51
N THR A 106 -14.13 -10.33 -2.43
CA THR A 106 -15.02 -10.52 -1.28
C THR A 106 -16.02 -11.67 -1.44
N LEU A 107 -15.84 -12.72 -0.64
CA LEU A 107 -16.87 -13.65 -0.20
C LEU A 107 -16.66 -13.88 1.30
#